data_AF-A0A8C0GZ29-F1
#
_entry.id   AF-A0A8C0GZ29-F1
#
_cell.length_a   1.000
_cell.length_b   1.000
_cell.length_c   1.000
_cell.angle_alpha   90.00
_cell.angle_beta   90.00
_cell.angle_gamma   90.00
#
_symmetry.space_group_name_H-M   'P 1'
#
loop_
_entity.id
_entity.type
_entity.pdbx_description
1 polymer ?
#
loop_
_entity_poly.entity_id
_entity_poly.type
_entity_poly.pdbx_seq_one_letter_code
_entity_poly.pdbx_strand_id
1 'polypeptide(L)'
;MGATVFFGCTFVAFGPAFSLFLLTVAGDPLRVIILVAGAFFWLVSLLLASLIWFISVQLSNREDSRLQYGLLVFGAAVSVLLQEAFRFAYFKLLKKADEGLATLSEDGQSPISLKQMAYVSGLSFGIISGVFSVINILADSIGPGIVGIHGDSPYYFITSAFLTMAVVFLHTFWGVIFFDACERRQYWSLALVVASHLVTSGLTFLNPWYQASLIPIYIITVSMGVWAFFTAGGSLHNVLACLSCKQEEDNRVMVYSALQVPVED
;
A
#
# COMPACT_ATOMS: atom_id res chain seq x y z
N MET A 1 -9.31 25.34 -16.99
CA MET A 1 -8.36 25.29 -15.85
C MET A 1 -8.72 24.19 -14.87
N GLY A 2 -9.94 24.14 -14.30
CA GLY A 2 -10.36 23.09 -13.36
C GLY A 2 -10.16 21.65 -13.86
N ALA A 3 -10.62 21.32 -15.08
CA ALA A 3 -10.40 20.00 -15.67
C ALA A 3 -8.90 19.60 -15.76
N THR A 4 -8.02 20.55 -16.06
CA THR A 4 -6.57 20.30 -16.10
C THR A 4 -6.00 20.00 -14.72
N VAL A 5 -6.45 20.73 -13.68
CA VAL A 5 -6.08 20.47 -12.29
C VAL A 5 -6.60 19.10 -11.84
N PHE A 6 -7.84 18.77 -12.16
CA PHE A 6 -8.45 17.47 -11.88
C PHE A 6 -7.63 16.32 -12.47
N PHE A 7 -7.37 16.33 -13.79
CA PHE A 7 -6.62 15.25 -14.42
C PHE A 7 -5.16 15.19 -13.92
N GLY A 8 -4.51 16.35 -13.74
CA GLY A 8 -3.16 16.41 -13.20
C GLY A 8 -3.07 15.80 -11.79
N CYS A 9 -3.98 16.18 -10.89
CA CYS A 9 -4.02 15.64 -9.53
C CYS A 9 -4.43 14.15 -9.52
N THR A 10 -5.35 13.73 -10.39
CA THR A 10 -5.74 12.32 -10.53
C THR A 10 -4.56 11.45 -10.94
N PHE A 11 -3.80 11.88 -11.95
CA PHE A 11 -2.64 11.12 -12.45
C PHE A 11 -1.47 11.15 -11.47
N VAL A 12 -1.28 12.22 -10.70
CA VAL A 12 -0.30 12.21 -9.59
C VAL A 12 -0.73 11.22 -8.52
N ALA A 13 -1.97 11.29 -8.04
CA ALA A 13 -2.46 10.45 -6.94
C ALA A 13 -2.51 8.95 -7.29
N PHE A 14 -3.04 8.61 -8.47
CA PHE A 14 -3.34 7.22 -8.85
C PHE A 14 -2.60 6.73 -10.09
N GLY A 15 -1.83 7.55 -10.79
CA GLY A 15 -1.09 7.11 -11.98
C GLY A 15 -0.18 5.91 -11.71
N PRO A 16 0.64 5.91 -10.65
CA PRO A 16 1.43 4.74 -10.29
C PRO A 16 0.57 3.55 -9.87
N ALA A 17 -0.47 3.77 -9.07
CA ALA A 17 -1.37 2.71 -8.62
C ALA A 17 -2.08 2.01 -9.78
N PHE A 18 -2.55 2.80 -10.75
CA PHE A 18 -3.18 2.35 -11.98
C PHE A 18 -2.21 1.58 -12.86
N SER A 19 -0.96 2.06 -12.98
CA SER A 19 0.10 1.36 -13.71
C SER A 19 0.41 0.00 -13.08
N LEU A 20 0.57 -0.04 -11.76
CA LEU A 20 0.79 -1.29 -11.01
C LEU A 20 -0.39 -2.25 -11.19
N PHE A 21 -1.63 -1.76 -11.07
CA PHE A 21 -2.83 -2.58 -11.28
C PHE A 21 -2.85 -3.20 -12.68
N LEU A 22 -2.71 -2.39 -13.74
CA LEU A 22 -2.76 -2.87 -15.12
C LEU A 22 -1.63 -3.86 -15.44
N LEU A 23 -0.40 -3.56 -15.00
CA LEU A 23 0.77 -4.35 -15.38
C LEU A 23 0.95 -5.63 -14.56
N THR A 24 0.45 -5.66 -13.32
CA THR A 24 0.76 -6.76 -12.38
C THR A 24 -0.44 -7.50 -11.83
N VAL A 25 -1.63 -6.88 -11.80
CA VAL A 25 -2.83 -7.46 -11.17
C VAL A 25 -3.86 -7.87 -12.21
N ALA A 26 -4.17 -6.99 -13.17
CA ALA A 26 -5.32 -7.16 -14.07
C ALA A 26 -5.26 -8.41 -14.96
N GLY A 27 -4.07 -8.94 -15.24
CA GLY A 27 -3.88 -10.14 -16.07
C GLY A 27 -4.20 -11.47 -15.37
N ASP A 28 -4.33 -11.48 -14.04
CA ASP A 28 -4.55 -12.70 -13.26
C ASP A 28 -5.80 -12.54 -12.37
N PRO A 29 -6.89 -13.29 -12.63
CA PRO A 29 -8.15 -13.13 -11.89
C PRO A 29 -8.00 -13.40 -10.40
N LEU A 30 -7.07 -14.27 -9.98
CA LEU A 30 -6.84 -14.55 -8.56
C LEU A 30 -6.29 -13.31 -7.85
N ARG A 31 -5.38 -12.57 -8.50
CA ARG A 31 -4.85 -11.31 -7.96
C ARG A 31 -5.93 -10.24 -7.87
N VAL A 32 -6.85 -10.18 -8.84
CA VAL A 32 -7.99 -9.25 -8.77
C VAL A 32 -8.89 -9.57 -7.56
N ILE A 33 -9.19 -10.86 -7.32
CA ILE A 33 -10.00 -11.29 -6.16
C ILE A 33 -9.31 -10.90 -4.84
N ILE A 34 -8.01 -11.16 -4.73
CA ILE A 34 -7.20 -10.76 -3.56
C ILE A 34 -7.24 -9.24 -3.40
N LEU A 35 -7.10 -8.47 -4.49
CA LEU A 35 -7.16 -7.01 -4.41
C LEU A 35 -8.51 -6.53 -3.89
N VAL A 36 -9.62 -7.06 -4.39
CA VAL A 36 -10.97 -6.66 -3.94
C VAL A 36 -11.20 -7.06 -2.49
N ALA A 37 -10.78 -8.27 -2.09
CA ALA A 37 -10.89 -8.72 -0.70
C ALA A 37 -10.06 -7.86 0.26
N GLY A 38 -8.83 -7.48 -0.11
CA GLY A 38 -8.02 -6.55 0.69
C GLY A 38 -8.70 -5.20 0.90
N ALA A 39 -9.38 -4.67 -0.13
CA ALA A 39 -10.06 -3.38 -0.05
C ALA A 39 -11.26 -3.47 0.89
N PHE A 40 -11.98 -4.59 0.84
CA PHE A 40 -13.04 -4.90 1.79
C PHE A 40 -12.52 -4.94 3.23
N PHE A 41 -11.42 -5.64 3.52
CA PHE A 41 -10.83 -5.68 4.87
C PHE A 41 -10.43 -4.30 5.37
N TRP A 42 -9.86 -3.46 4.50
CA TRP A 42 -9.55 -2.08 4.84
C TRP A 42 -10.83 -1.27 5.17
N LEU A 43 -11.88 -1.40 4.36
CA LEU A 43 -13.18 -0.73 4.61
C LEU A 43 -13.80 -1.15 5.93
N VAL A 44 -13.76 -2.45 6.28
CA VAL A 44 -14.27 -2.93 7.58
C VAL A 44 -13.44 -2.35 8.73
N SER A 45 -12.11 -2.27 8.58
CA SER A 45 -11.25 -1.65 9.59
C SER A 45 -11.60 -0.18 9.82
N LEU A 46 -11.85 0.57 8.75
CA LEU A 46 -12.24 1.97 8.83
C LEU A 46 -13.65 2.13 9.41
N LEU A 47 -14.58 1.25 9.06
CA LEU A 47 -15.94 1.25 9.61
C LEU A 47 -15.90 1.12 11.14
N LEU A 48 -15.14 0.15 11.67
CA LEU A 48 -14.97 -0.02 13.11
C LEU A 48 -14.28 1.18 13.76
N ALA A 49 -13.24 1.72 13.13
CA ALA A 49 -12.56 2.91 13.62
C ALA A 49 -13.50 4.13 13.69
N SER A 50 -14.33 4.32 12.65
CA SER A 50 -15.31 5.39 12.58
C SER A 50 -16.41 5.27 13.64
N LEU A 51 -16.83 4.04 13.97
CA LEU A 51 -17.78 3.77 15.04
C LEU A 51 -17.19 4.14 16.41
N ILE A 52 -15.94 3.75 16.67
CA ILE A 52 -15.24 4.10 17.91
C ILE A 52 -15.15 5.62 18.04
N TRP A 53 -14.67 6.31 16.99
CA TRP A 53 -14.56 7.76 16.98
C TRP A 53 -15.92 8.45 17.17
N PHE A 54 -16.97 7.97 16.49
CA PHE A 54 -18.33 8.50 16.62
C PHE A 54 -18.85 8.40 18.06
N ILE A 55 -18.71 7.23 18.69
CA ILE A 55 -19.09 7.03 20.10
C ILE A 55 -18.28 7.97 21.01
N SER A 56 -16.96 8.09 20.79
CA SER A 56 -16.12 8.99 21.57
C SER A 56 -16.56 10.46 21.47
N VAL A 57 -16.90 10.94 20.26
CA VAL A 57 -17.42 12.31 20.06
C VAL A 57 -18.78 12.50 20.73
N GLN A 58 -19.67 11.52 20.66
CA GLN A 58 -21.02 11.61 21.24
C GLN A 58 -21.03 11.64 22.76
N LEU A 59 -20.08 10.96 23.40
CA LEU A 59 -19.92 10.95 24.85
C LEU A 59 -19.13 12.16 25.39
N SER A 60 -18.53 12.94 24.49
CA SER A 60 -17.66 14.07 24.84
C SER A 60 -18.36 15.42 24.68
N ASN A 61 -17.82 16.45 25.33
CA ASN A 61 -18.31 17.81 25.14
C ASN A 61 -17.91 18.33 23.75
N ARG A 62 -18.91 18.66 22.92
CA ARG A 62 -18.71 19.16 21.54
C ARG A 62 -18.26 20.62 21.48
N GLU A 63 -18.47 21.39 22.54
CA GLU A 63 -18.09 22.81 22.60
C GLU A 63 -16.59 23.00 22.86
N ASP A 64 -15.91 21.99 23.40
CA ASP A 64 -14.47 22.05 23.65
C ASP A 64 -13.66 21.67 22.41
N SER A 65 -13.22 22.69 21.67
CA SER A 65 -12.39 22.54 20.47
C SER A 65 -11.08 21.77 20.70
N ARG A 66 -10.44 21.88 21.87
CA ARG A 66 -9.19 21.17 22.16
C ARG A 66 -9.46 19.68 22.36
N LEU A 67 -10.54 19.34 23.07
CA LEU A 67 -10.97 17.96 23.25
C LEU A 67 -11.34 17.33 21.89
N GLN A 68 -12.08 18.04 21.04
CA GLN A 68 -12.45 17.53 19.71
C GLN A 68 -11.24 17.28 18.81
N TYR A 69 -10.23 18.16 18.84
CA TYR A 69 -8.97 17.93 18.14
C TYR A 69 -8.24 16.69 18.69
N GLY A 70 -8.16 16.55 20.02
CA GLY A 70 -7.57 15.37 20.66
C GLY A 70 -8.28 14.06 20.28
N LEU A 71 -9.61 14.07 20.21
CA LEU A 71 -10.42 12.93 19.77
C LEU A 71 -10.20 12.59 18.30
N LEU A 72 -9.95 13.58 17.45
CA LEU A 72 -9.61 13.35 16.05
C LEU A 72 -8.25 12.66 15.92
N VAL A 73 -7.23 13.14 16.64
CA VAL A 73 -5.90 12.50 16.69
C VAL A 73 -6.01 11.07 17.23
N PHE A 74 -6.77 10.87 18.31
CA PHE A 74 -7.04 9.55 18.86
C PHE A 74 -7.75 8.64 17.85
N GLY A 75 -8.80 9.11 17.19
CA GLY A 75 -9.53 8.36 16.18
C GLY A 75 -8.67 7.96 15.00
N ALA A 76 -7.79 8.85 14.53
CA ALA A 76 -6.82 8.54 13.48
C ALA A 76 -5.81 7.47 13.93
N ALA A 77 -5.28 7.56 15.16
CA ALA A 77 -4.37 6.55 15.71
C ALA A 77 -5.05 5.18 15.84
N VAL A 78 -6.30 5.14 16.35
CA VAL A 78 -7.11 3.92 16.43
C VAL A 78 -7.38 3.34 15.04
N SER A 79 -7.67 4.19 14.05
CA SER A 79 -7.84 3.74 12.66
C SER A 79 -6.59 3.06 12.12
N VAL A 80 -5.41 3.66 12.32
CA VAL A 80 -4.13 3.05 11.91
C VAL A 80 -3.94 1.69 12.56
N LEU A 81 -4.15 1.57 13.87
CA LEU A 81 -3.99 0.30 14.59
C LEU A 81 -4.97 -0.77 14.11
N LEU A 82 -6.23 -0.39 13.85
CA LEU A 82 -7.23 -1.30 13.27
C LEU A 82 -6.85 -1.72 11.85
N GLN A 83 -6.36 -0.81 11.01
CA GLN A 83 -5.90 -1.16 9.67
C GLN A 83 -4.77 -2.20 9.70
N GLU A 84 -3.81 -2.07 10.63
CA GLU A 84 -2.73 -3.05 10.81
C GLU A 84 -3.24 -4.38 11.37
N ALA A 85 -4.19 -4.36 12.30
CA ALA A 85 -4.83 -5.57 12.83
C ALA A 85 -5.61 -6.32 11.73
N PHE A 86 -6.33 -5.60 10.88
CA PHE A 86 -7.04 -6.18 9.74
C PHE A 86 -6.09 -6.68 8.66
N ARG A 87 -4.93 -6.03 8.46
CA ARG A 87 -3.87 -6.56 7.59
C ARG A 87 -3.35 -7.90 8.10
N PHE A 88 -3.15 -8.04 9.41
CA PHE A 88 -2.78 -9.32 10.02
C PHE A 88 -3.86 -10.40 9.84
N ALA A 89 -5.13 -10.05 10.09
CA ALA A 89 -6.25 -10.96 9.87
C ALA A 89 -6.33 -11.41 8.40
N TYR A 90 -6.10 -10.48 7.48
CA TYR A 90 -6.10 -10.76 6.05
C TYR A 90 -4.92 -11.64 5.62
N PHE A 91 -3.71 -11.40 6.14
CA PHE A 91 -2.57 -12.31 5.98
C PHE A 91 -2.90 -13.74 6.42
N LYS A 92 -3.53 -13.91 7.60
CA LYS A 92 -3.94 -15.23 8.10
C LYS A 92 -4.96 -15.90 7.21
N LEU A 93 -5.93 -15.14 6.70
CA LEU A 93 -6.93 -15.65 5.76
C LEU A 93 -6.25 -16.12 4.46
N LEU A 94 -5.38 -15.30 3.86
CA LEU A 94 -4.68 -15.64 2.63
C LEU A 94 -3.77 -16.86 2.81
N LYS A 95 -3.05 -16.95 3.92
CA LYS A 95 -2.29 -18.16 4.30
C LYS A 95 -3.17 -19.40 4.33
N LYS A 96 -4.36 -19.30 4.94
CA LYS A 96 -5.29 -20.42 5.04
C LYS A 96 -5.88 -20.80 3.69
N ALA A 97 -6.18 -19.82 2.85
CA ALA A 97 -6.65 -20.02 1.49
C ALA A 97 -5.58 -20.70 0.63
N ASP A 98 -4.32 -20.28 0.74
CA ASP A 98 -3.17 -20.85 0.03
C ASP A 98 -2.96 -22.33 0.37
N GLU A 99 -2.97 -22.69 1.66
CA GLU A 99 -2.95 -24.08 2.11
C GLU A 99 -4.10 -24.90 1.50
N GLY A 100 -5.32 -24.35 1.51
CA GLY A 100 -6.50 -25.03 0.97
C GLY A 100 -6.41 -25.23 -0.54
N LEU A 101 -5.97 -24.21 -1.28
CA LEU A 101 -5.82 -24.27 -2.73
C LEU A 101 -4.70 -25.24 -3.14
N ALA A 102 -3.57 -25.26 -2.41
CA ALA A 102 -2.49 -26.19 -2.68
C ALA A 102 -2.92 -27.64 -2.50
N THR A 103 -3.72 -27.96 -1.47
CA THR A 103 -4.24 -29.33 -1.25
C THR A 103 -5.23 -29.81 -2.30
N LEU A 104 -5.89 -28.88 -3.01
CA LEU A 104 -6.86 -29.19 -4.06
C LEU A 104 -6.26 -29.15 -5.48
N SER A 105 -5.03 -28.65 -5.61
CA SER A 105 -4.29 -28.57 -6.86
C SER A 105 -3.75 -29.95 -7.24
N GLU A 106 -3.91 -30.37 -8.49
CA GLU A 106 -3.43 -31.68 -8.99
C GLU A 106 -1.91 -31.84 -8.82
N ASP A 107 -1.16 -30.73 -8.92
CA ASP A 107 0.30 -30.71 -8.78
C ASP A 107 0.77 -30.45 -7.34
N GLY A 108 -0.15 -30.24 -6.39
CA GLY A 108 0.15 -29.87 -5.00
C GLY A 108 0.85 -28.51 -4.84
N GLN A 109 0.99 -27.73 -5.92
CA GLN A 109 1.60 -26.41 -5.91
C GLN A 109 0.55 -25.32 -5.71
N SER A 110 0.90 -24.33 -4.89
CA SER A 110 0.13 -23.11 -4.72
C SER A 110 0.03 -22.32 -6.03
N PRO A 111 -1.17 -21.84 -6.41
CA PRO A 111 -1.36 -21.07 -7.64
C PRO A 111 -0.73 -19.67 -7.57
N ILE A 112 -0.43 -19.16 -6.37
CA ILE A 112 0.16 -17.84 -6.17
C ILE A 112 1.19 -17.85 -5.03
N SER A 113 2.31 -17.14 -5.21
CA SER A 113 3.32 -17.04 -4.15
C SER A 113 2.90 -16.07 -3.04
N LEU A 114 3.34 -16.34 -1.80
CA LEU A 114 3.10 -15.44 -0.66
C LEU A 114 3.59 -14.00 -0.91
N LYS A 115 4.70 -13.82 -1.63
CA LYS A 115 5.23 -12.50 -1.99
C LYS A 115 4.28 -11.73 -2.91
N GLN A 116 3.69 -12.40 -3.90
CA GLN A 116 2.69 -11.80 -4.78
C GLN A 116 1.42 -11.45 -4.01
N MET A 117 0.94 -12.34 -3.14
CA MET A 117 -0.20 -12.07 -2.26
C MET A 117 0.05 -10.84 -1.38
N ALA A 118 1.23 -10.72 -0.78
CA ALA A 118 1.63 -9.58 0.04
C ALA A 118 1.63 -8.27 -0.73
N TYR A 119 2.20 -8.27 -1.93
CA TYR A 119 2.25 -7.13 -2.82
C TYR A 119 0.84 -6.67 -3.23
N VAL A 120 0.00 -7.59 -3.69
CA VAL A 120 -1.38 -7.29 -4.11
C VAL A 120 -2.23 -6.81 -2.93
N SER A 121 -2.06 -7.43 -1.76
CA SER A 121 -2.72 -6.99 -0.52
C SER A 121 -2.31 -5.58 -0.11
N GLY A 122 -1.03 -5.25 -0.18
CA GLY A 122 -0.53 -3.91 0.12
C GLY A 122 -1.05 -2.87 -0.86
N LEU A 123 -0.99 -3.18 -2.16
CA LEU A 123 -1.51 -2.31 -3.23
C LEU A 123 -3.01 -2.05 -3.05
N SER A 124 -3.77 -3.08 -2.69
CA SER A 124 -5.20 -2.98 -2.40
C SER A 124 -5.50 -1.96 -1.29
N PHE A 125 -4.84 -2.09 -0.13
CA PHE A 125 -4.97 -1.15 0.98
C PHE A 125 -4.58 0.27 0.56
N GLY A 126 -3.52 0.40 -0.25
CA GLY A 126 -3.09 1.67 -0.80
C GLY A 126 -4.14 2.35 -1.66
N ILE A 127 -4.68 1.63 -2.65
CA ILE A 127 -5.68 2.17 -3.58
C ILE A 127 -6.92 2.65 -2.82
N ILE A 128 -7.52 1.80 -1.98
CA ILE A 128 -8.77 2.16 -1.30
C ILE A 128 -8.58 3.30 -0.29
N SER A 129 -7.45 3.31 0.43
CA SER A 129 -7.07 4.40 1.33
C SER A 129 -6.88 5.72 0.57
N GLY A 130 -6.20 5.66 -0.59
CA GLY A 130 -6.03 6.81 -1.46
C GLY A 130 -7.35 7.33 -2.01
N VAL A 131 -8.26 6.45 -2.45
CA VAL A 131 -9.61 6.83 -2.92
C VAL A 131 -10.35 7.59 -1.82
N PHE A 132 -10.39 7.06 -0.59
CA PHE A 132 -11.03 7.73 0.54
C PHE A 132 -10.38 9.08 0.87
N SER A 133 -9.07 9.21 0.67
CA SER A 133 -8.32 10.43 1.00
C SER A 133 -8.58 11.56 0.02
N VAL A 134 -8.76 11.28 -1.28
CA VAL A 134 -8.72 12.33 -2.31
C VAL A 134 -9.97 12.44 -3.17
N ILE A 135 -10.85 11.42 -3.26
CA ILE A 135 -11.92 11.42 -4.28
C ILE A 135 -12.86 12.63 -4.19
N ASN A 136 -13.25 13.02 -2.97
CA ASN A 136 -14.12 14.17 -2.73
C ASN A 136 -13.41 15.48 -3.05
N ILE A 137 -12.17 15.63 -2.57
CA ILE A 137 -11.31 16.79 -2.83
C ILE A 137 -11.07 16.95 -4.35
N LEU A 138 -10.90 15.84 -5.05
CA LEU A 138 -10.65 15.83 -6.48
C LEU A 138 -11.89 16.28 -7.26
N ALA A 139 -13.09 15.86 -6.83
CA ALA A 139 -14.34 16.36 -7.40
C ALA A 139 -14.45 17.89 -7.29
N ASP A 140 -14.06 18.47 -6.15
CA ASP A 140 -14.05 19.92 -5.94
C ASP A 140 -13.08 20.66 -6.89
N SER A 141 -11.99 20.01 -7.29
CA SER A 141 -10.98 20.60 -8.20
C SER A 141 -11.45 20.81 -9.64
N ILE A 142 -12.60 20.23 -10.03
CA ILE A 142 -13.19 20.42 -11.37
C ILE A 142 -13.69 21.86 -11.56
N GLY A 143 -14.06 22.53 -10.46
CA GLY A 143 -14.55 23.90 -10.46
C GLY A 143 -13.53 24.91 -10.99
N PRO A 144 -13.97 26.14 -11.32
CA PRO A 144 -13.07 27.19 -11.80
C PRO A 144 -12.18 27.80 -10.70
N GLY A 145 -12.49 27.56 -9.42
CA GLY A 145 -11.78 28.11 -8.27
C GLY A 145 -10.66 27.22 -7.75
N ILE A 146 -9.69 27.84 -7.06
CA ILE A 146 -8.67 27.16 -6.26
C ILE A 146 -8.90 27.45 -4.77
N VAL A 147 -8.33 26.62 -3.90
CA VAL A 147 -8.31 26.86 -2.45
C VAL A 147 -7.50 28.13 -2.14
N GLY A 148 -7.93 28.90 -1.13
CA GLY A 148 -7.14 30.03 -0.62
C GLY A 148 -7.90 31.34 -0.37
N ILE A 149 -9.21 31.41 -0.63
CA ILE A 149 -9.99 32.64 -0.36
C ILE A 149 -9.97 33.04 1.14
N HIS A 150 -9.80 32.08 2.04
CA HIS A 150 -9.67 32.30 3.49
C HIS A 150 -8.21 32.23 3.99
N GLY A 151 -7.21 32.36 3.11
CA GLY A 151 -5.79 32.34 3.47
C GLY A 151 -5.13 30.97 3.46
N ASP A 152 -5.84 29.93 3.03
CA ASP A 152 -5.27 28.60 2.80
C ASP A 152 -4.32 28.56 1.59
N SER A 153 -3.52 27.50 1.50
CA SER A 153 -2.56 27.37 0.40
C SER A 153 -3.24 27.08 -0.95
N PRO A 154 -2.86 27.77 -2.04
CA PRO A 154 -3.34 27.44 -3.38
C PRO A 154 -2.83 26.08 -3.88
N TYR A 155 -1.80 25.52 -3.23
CA TYR A 155 -1.22 24.22 -3.55
C TYR A 155 -1.94 23.03 -2.90
N TYR A 156 -3.12 23.25 -2.29
CA TYR A 156 -3.86 22.21 -1.57
C TYR A 156 -4.10 20.95 -2.42
N PHE A 157 -4.68 21.09 -3.62
CA PHE A 157 -5.01 19.95 -4.48
C PHE A 157 -3.79 19.12 -4.87
N ILE A 158 -2.72 19.78 -5.33
CA ILE A 158 -1.51 19.09 -5.76
C ILE A 158 -0.78 18.43 -4.57
N THR A 159 -0.78 19.07 -3.41
CA THR A 159 -0.19 18.52 -2.18
C THR A 159 -0.96 17.28 -1.73
N SER A 160 -2.30 17.34 -1.73
CA SER A 160 -3.16 16.19 -1.42
C SER A 160 -2.93 15.03 -2.40
N ALA A 161 -2.72 15.31 -3.69
CA ALA A 161 -2.41 14.30 -4.68
C ALA A 161 -1.05 13.62 -4.43
N PHE A 162 0.01 14.38 -4.16
CA PHE A 162 1.32 13.81 -3.80
C PHE A 162 1.28 13.05 -2.48
N LEU A 163 0.54 13.54 -1.49
CA LEU A 163 0.36 12.82 -0.22
C LEU A 163 -0.36 11.48 -0.45
N THR A 164 -1.40 11.47 -1.27
CA THR A 164 -2.14 10.25 -1.64
C THR A 164 -1.25 9.24 -2.33
N MET A 165 -0.44 9.69 -3.30
CA MET A 165 0.52 8.81 -3.98
C MET A 165 1.51 8.17 -2.99
N ALA A 166 2.05 8.96 -2.05
CA ALA A 166 2.96 8.46 -1.03
C ALA A 166 2.30 7.42 -0.12
N VAL A 167 1.05 7.63 0.29
CA VAL A 167 0.27 6.68 1.11
C VAL A 167 -0.03 5.38 0.34
N VAL A 168 -0.37 5.47 -0.95
CA VAL A 168 -0.57 4.28 -1.79
C VAL A 168 0.70 3.42 -1.87
N PHE A 169 1.85 4.07 -2.12
CA PHE A 169 3.14 3.37 -2.15
C PHE A 169 3.50 2.78 -0.78
N LEU A 170 3.32 3.55 0.29
CA LEU A 170 3.61 3.09 1.65
C LEU A 170 2.77 1.86 2.02
N HIS A 171 1.47 1.83 1.74
CA HIS A 171 0.66 0.62 1.97
C HIS A 171 1.15 -0.57 1.14
N THR A 172 1.59 -0.34 -0.10
CA THR A 172 2.17 -1.39 -0.94
C THR A 172 3.45 -1.96 -0.30
N PHE A 173 4.36 -1.09 0.15
CA PHE A 173 5.63 -1.49 0.76
C PHE A 173 5.43 -2.11 2.14
N TRP A 174 4.55 -1.54 2.98
CA TRP A 174 4.16 -2.10 4.26
C TRP A 174 3.56 -3.48 4.08
N GLY A 175 2.70 -3.72 3.08
CA GLY A 175 2.14 -5.05 2.80
C GLY A 175 3.23 -6.11 2.57
N VAL A 176 4.21 -5.80 1.71
CA VAL A 176 5.34 -6.69 1.42
C VAL A 176 6.16 -7.02 2.67
N ILE A 177 6.54 -6.00 3.44
CA ILE A 177 7.40 -6.17 4.62
C ILE A 177 6.63 -6.84 5.76
N PHE A 178 5.36 -6.50 5.94
CA PHE A 178 4.49 -7.05 6.98
C PHE A 178 4.29 -8.55 6.80
N PHE A 179 4.02 -9.01 5.58
CA PHE A 179 3.81 -10.43 5.30
C PHE A 179 5.10 -11.22 5.50
N ASP A 180 6.25 -10.72 5.02
CA ASP A 180 7.54 -11.37 5.25
C ASP A 180 7.91 -11.41 6.74
N ALA A 181 7.66 -10.32 7.48
CA ALA A 181 7.87 -10.27 8.93
C ALA A 181 7.00 -11.28 9.68
N CYS A 182 5.73 -11.46 9.27
CA CYS A 182 4.84 -12.47 9.83
C CYS A 182 5.34 -13.89 9.52
N GLU A 183 5.84 -14.11 8.30
CA GLU A 183 6.37 -15.40 7.87
C GLU A 183 7.61 -15.81 8.66
N ARG A 184 8.56 -14.88 8.80
CA ARG A 184 9.82 -15.09 9.52
C ARG A 184 9.70 -14.93 11.03
N ARG A 185 8.49 -14.63 11.55
CA ARG A 185 8.22 -14.31 12.96
C ARG A 185 9.13 -13.18 13.50
N GLN A 186 9.45 -12.20 12.66
CA GLN A 186 10.30 -11.07 13.00
C GLN A 186 9.47 -9.89 13.54
N TYR A 187 9.11 -9.95 14.81
CA TYR A 187 8.22 -8.97 15.44
C TYR A 187 8.75 -7.53 15.45
N TRP A 188 10.07 -7.33 15.46
CA TRP A 188 10.66 -5.99 15.33
C TRP A 188 10.29 -5.31 14.00
N SER A 189 10.36 -6.06 12.89
CA SER A 189 9.98 -5.55 11.57
C SER A 189 8.50 -5.16 11.53
N LEU A 190 7.65 -5.99 12.14
CA LEU A 190 6.22 -5.72 12.29
C LEU A 190 5.97 -4.41 13.08
N ALA A 191 6.63 -4.26 14.23
CA ALA A 191 6.51 -3.07 15.06
C ALA A 191 6.97 -1.81 14.30
N LEU A 192 8.03 -1.91 13.49
CA LEU A 192 8.51 -0.80 12.67
C LEU A 192 7.52 -0.41 11.58
N VAL A 193 6.87 -1.38 10.92
CA VAL A 193 5.79 -1.10 9.95
C VAL A 193 4.66 -0.32 10.63
N VAL A 194 4.15 -0.80 11.76
CA VAL A 194 3.07 -0.12 12.52
C VAL A 194 3.52 1.27 12.97
N ALA A 195 4.74 1.41 13.50
CA ALA A 195 5.29 2.68 13.94
C ALA A 195 5.43 3.67 12.77
N SER A 196 5.94 3.22 11.61
CA SER A 196 6.09 4.05 10.43
C SER A 196 4.74 4.52 9.86
N HIS A 197 3.69 3.69 9.97
CA HIS A 197 2.34 4.07 9.61
C HIS A 197 1.81 5.15 10.57
N LEU A 198 1.93 4.96 11.89
CA LEU A 198 1.56 5.97 12.89
C LEU A 198 2.33 7.28 12.71
N VAL A 199 3.63 7.22 12.44
CA VAL A 199 4.46 8.41 12.17
C VAL A 199 4.00 9.11 10.90
N THR A 200 3.73 8.38 9.82
CA THR A 200 3.21 8.97 8.57
C THR A 200 1.89 9.69 8.81
N SER A 201 0.94 9.05 9.50
CA SER A 201 -0.33 9.69 9.87
C SER A 201 -0.11 10.89 10.81
N GLY A 202 0.80 10.77 11.77
CA GLY A 202 1.21 11.85 12.67
C GLY A 202 1.73 13.08 11.94
N LEU A 203 2.60 12.87 10.94
CA LEU A 203 3.15 13.93 10.10
C LEU A 203 2.07 14.66 9.29
N THR A 204 0.94 14.01 8.96
CA THR A 204 -0.17 14.70 8.27
C THR A 204 -0.88 15.73 9.14
N PHE A 205 -0.81 15.63 10.48
CA PHE A 205 -1.33 16.66 11.39
C PHE A 205 -0.50 17.94 11.40
N LEU A 206 0.71 17.93 10.83
CA LEU A 206 1.51 19.13 10.65
C LEU A 206 1.03 19.98 9.46
N ASN A 207 0.11 19.47 8.63
CA ASN A 207 -0.54 20.29 7.62
C ASN A 207 -1.31 21.43 8.31
N PRO A 208 -1.09 22.70 7.92
CA PRO A 208 -0.67 23.15 6.58
C PRO A 208 0.84 23.35 6.34
N TRP A 209 1.73 23.01 7.29
CA TRP A 209 3.19 23.13 7.12
C TRP A 209 3.75 22.00 6.24
N TYR A 210 3.55 22.11 4.93
CA TYR A 210 3.88 21.06 3.95
C TYR A 210 5.36 20.64 3.95
N GLN A 211 6.29 21.54 4.26
CA GLN A 211 7.71 21.18 4.35
C GLN A 211 7.99 20.19 5.49
N ALA A 212 7.31 20.36 6.63
CA ALA A 212 7.45 19.50 7.80
C ALA A 212 6.61 18.22 7.69
N SER A 213 5.62 18.18 6.80
CA SER A 213 4.76 17.01 6.57
C SER A 213 5.22 16.18 5.38
N LEU A 214 5.21 16.77 4.17
CA LEU A 214 5.35 16.04 2.92
C LEU A 214 6.78 15.54 2.71
N ILE A 215 7.81 16.35 2.98
CA ILE A 215 9.21 15.95 2.76
C ILE A 215 9.57 14.73 3.64
N PRO A 216 9.31 14.73 4.96
CA PRO A 216 9.55 13.54 5.78
C PRO A 216 8.75 12.31 5.33
N ILE A 217 7.48 12.48 4.91
CA ILE A 217 6.67 11.38 4.40
C ILE A 217 7.34 10.74 3.18
N TYR A 218 7.83 11.53 2.22
CA TYR A 218 8.54 10.98 1.05
C TYR A 218 9.86 10.30 1.41
N ILE A 219 10.59 10.80 2.41
CA ILE A 219 11.80 10.12 2.91
C ILE A 219 11.42 8.74 3.48
N ILE A 220 10.33 8.65 4.24
CA ILE A 220 9.81 7.37 4.74
C ILE A 220 9.38 6.48 3.57
N THR A 221 8.65 7.01 2.57
CA THR A 221 8.22 6.25 1.39
C THR A 221 9.40 5.64 0.64
N VAL A 222 10.45 6.41 0.37
CA VAL A 222 11.66 5.90 -0.31
C VAL A 222 12.36 4.85 0.56
N SER A 223 12.53 5.12 1.86
CA SER A 223 13.17 4.19 2.79
C SER A 223 12.43 2.85 2.87
N MET A 224 11.09 2.90 2.97
CA MET A 224 10.25 1.72 2.98
C MET A 224 10.26 0.98 1.64
N GLY A 225 10.31 1.71 0.52
CA GLY A 225 10.43 1.12 -0.81
C GLY A 225 11.74 0.36 -1.01
N VAL A 226 12.86 0.94 -0.57
CA VAL A 226 14.18 0.28 -0.57
C VAL A 226 14.15 -0.98 0.29
N TRP A 227 13.57 -0.91 1.49
CA TRP A 227 13.45 -2.09 2.35
C TRP A 227 12.53 -3.16 1.76
N ALA A 228 11.40 -2.79 1.15
CA ALA A 228 10.50 -3.72 0.49
C ALA A 228 11.19 -4.43 -0.70
N PHE A 229 12.01 -3.71 -1.46
CA PHE A 229 12.81 -4.28 -2.55
C PHE A 229 13.76 -5.38 -2.06
N PHE A 230 14.53 -5.12 -1.00
CA PHE A 230 15.42 -6.14 -0.41
C PHE A 230 14.65 -7.30 0.21
N THR A 231 13.53 -7.02 0.88
CA THR A 231 12.65 -8.04 1.48
C THR A 231 12.07 -8.98 0.41
N ALA A 232 11.73 -8.45 -0.77
CA ALA A 232 11.24 -9.23 -1.90
C ALA A 232 12.33 -10.11 -2.56
N GLY A 233 13.61 -9.87 -2.24
CA GLY A 233 14.76 -10.61 -2.77
C GLY A 233 15.61 -9.84 -3.78
N GLY A 234 15.36 -8.54 -3.95
CA GLY A 234 16.19 -7.68 -4.80
C GLY A 234 17.57 -7.43 -4.18
N SER A 235 18.56 -7.21 -5.04
CA SER A 235 19.92 -6.83 -4.65
C SER A 235 20.53 -5.86 -5.66
N LEU A 236 21.64 -5.19 -5.31
CA LEU A 236 22.38 -4.36 -6.27
C LEU A 236 22.87 -5.17 -7.48
N HIS A 237 23.17 -6.46 -7.28
CA HIS A 237 23.53 -7.36 -8.38
C HIS A 237 22.36 -7.53 -9.35
N ASN A 238 21.12 -7.71 -8.86
CA ASN A 238 19.95 -7.81 -9.73
C ASN A 238 19.71 -6.53 -10.53
N VAL A 239 19.96 -5.36 -9.93
CA VAL A 239 19.86 -4.07 -10.63
C VAL A 239 20.90 -3.96 -11.73
N LEU A 240 22.16 -4.29 -11.42
CA LEU A 240 23.25 -4.29 -12.40
C LEU A 240 23.03 -5.31 -13.52
N ALA A 241 22.51 -6.50 -13.21
CA ALA A 241 22.17 -7.53 -14.19
C ALA A 241 21.05 -7.07 -15.11
N CYS A 242 20.00 -6.45 -14.57
CA CYS A 242 18.90 -5.86 -15.34
C CYS A 242 19.39 -4.78 -16.31
N LEU A 243 20.27 -3.88 -15.83
CA LEU A 243 20.88 -2.83 -16.65
C LEU A 243 21.84 -3.38 -17.72
N SER A 244 22.45 -4.54 -17.46
CA SER A 244 23.39 -5.17 -18.39
C SER A 244 22.70 -5.98 -19.49
N CYS A 245 21.37 -6.20 -19.42
CA CYS A 245 20.59 -7.07 -20.33
C CYS A 245 21.24 -8.43 -20.64
N LYS A 246 22.15 -8.93 -19.78
CA LYS A 246 22.68 -10.28 -19.87
C LYS A 246 21.69 -11.19 -19.16
N GLN A 247 20.89 -11.92 -19.93
CA GLN A 247 20.24 -13.11 -19.41
C GLN A 247 21.33 -14.03 -18.85
N GLU A 248 21.19 -14.44 -17.59
CA GLU A 248 21.90 -15.63 -17.13
C GLU A 248 21.48 -16.78 -18.05
N GLU A 249 22.41 -17.30 -18.83
CA GLU A 249 22.23 -18.61 -19.48
C GLU A 249 22.04 -19.63 -18.36
N ASP A 250 20.83 -20.17 -18.25
CA ASP A 250 20.50 -21.22 -17.29
C ASP A 250 21.32 -22.46 -17.61
N ASN A 251 22.45 -22.62 -16.91
CA ASN A 251 23.37 -23.76 -17.03
C ASN A 251 22.68 -25.11 -16.76
N ARG A 252 21.44 -25.16 -16.28
CA ARG A 252 20.67 -26.41 -16.15
C ARG A 252 20.25 -27.00 -17.50
N VAL A 253 20.02 -26.19 -18.53
CA VAL A 253 19.59 -26.68 -19.86
C VAL A 253 20.74 -27.39 -20.57
N MET A 254 21.98 -26.94 -20.38
CA MET A 254 23.17 -27.54 -21.00
C MET A 254 23.52 -28.92 -20.44
N VAL A 255 23.22 -29.20 -19.16
CA VAL A 255 23.52 -30.49 -18.53
C VAL A 255 22.61 -31.61 -19.06
N TYR A 256 21.35 -31.31 -19.38
CA TYR A 256 20.44 -32.31 -19.96
C TYR A 256 20.80 -32.67 -21.40
N SER A 257 21.32 -31.72 -22.18
CA SER A 257 21.69 -31.97 -23.58
C SER A 257 22.99 -32.77 -23.72
N ALA A 258 23.85 -32.78 -22.68
CA ALA A 258 25.11 -33.52 -22.68
C ALA A 258 24.97 -34.98 -22.19
N LEU A 259 23.81 -35.38 -21.65
CA LEU A 259 23.56 -36.72 -21.11
C LEU A 259 22.74 -37.63 -22.04
N GLN A 260 22.36 -37.15 -23.23
CA GLN A 260 21.82 -38.03 -24.28
C GLN A 260 22.97 -38.82 -24.92
N VAL A 261 23.26 -39.97 -24.32
CA VAL A 261 24.07 -41.04 -24.94
C VAL A 261 23.35 -41.47 -26.23
N PRO A 262 24.04 -41.58 -27.38
CA PRO A 262 23.41 -42.05 -28.61
C PRO A 262 22.95 -43.50 -28.40
N VAL A 263 21.67 -43.74 -28.64
CA VAL A 263 21.13 -45.09 -28.80
C VAL A 263 21.66 -45.60 -30.14
N GLU A 264 22.58 -46.57 -30.09
CA GLU A 264 22.99 -47.35 -31.25
C GLU A 264 21.86 -48.33 -31.61
N ASP A 265 21.25 -48.13 -32.78
CA ASP A 265 20.51 -49.15 -33.54
C ASP A 265 21.42 -49.68 -34.67
#